data_AF-A0A2V6PS09-F1
#
_entry.id   AF-A0A2V6PS09-F1
#
_cell.length_a   1.000
_cell.length_b   1.000
_cell.length_c   1.000
_cell.angle_alpha   90.00
_cell.angle_beta   90.00
_cell.angle_gamma   90.00
#
_symmetry.space_group_name_H-M   'P 1'
#
loop_
_entity.id
_entity.type
_entity.pdbx_description
1 polymer ?
#
loop_
_entity_poly.entity_id
_entity_poly.type
_entity_poly.pdbx_seq_one_letter_code
_entity_poly.pdbx_strand_id
1 'polypeptide(L)'
;MSLQRSFLPGKLGEEVARADLARTSLKEALEFKLGIVVARARETVSAVRLGRREARELDCPAGTAAFESERISFDAAGAPVVFDRVFIPGDRFRITRELHETRD
;
A
#
# COMPACT_ATOMS: atom_id res chain seq x y z
N MET A 1 10.00 0.40 -9.18
CA MET A 1 9.53 1.72 -8.70
C MET A 1 8.02 1.79 -8.85
N SER A 2 7.31 2.18 -7.78
CA SER A 2 5.85 2.24 -7.67
C SER A 2 5.40 3.62 -7.17
N LEU A 3 4.10 3.92 -7.30
CA LEU A 3 3.47 5.10 -6.72
C LEU A 3 2.49 4.62 -5.65
N GLN A 4 2.77 4.90 -4.40
CA GLN A 4 1.90 4.57 -3.26
C GLN A 4 1.28 5.84 -2.69
N ARG A 5 -0.04 5.78 -2.44
CA ARG A 5 -0.78 6.76 -1.66
C ARG A 5 -1.42 6.07 -0.47
N SER A 6 -1.17 6.59 0.72
CA SER A 6 -1.72 6.06 1.96
C SER A 6 -2.70 7.08 2.54
N PHE A 7 -3.89 6.63 2.87
CA PHE A 7 -4.97 7.42 3.46
C PHE A 7 -5.24 6.91 4.88
N LEU A 8 -5.22 7.81 5.85
CA LEU A 8 -5.39 7.49 7.25
C LEU A 8 -6.57 8.26 7.86
N PRO A 9 -7.22 7.74 8.91
CA PRO A 9 -8.12 8.52 9.74
C PRO A 9 -7.46 9.82 10.19
N GLY A 10 -8.19 10.94 10.19
CA GLY A 10 -7.61 12.29 10.37
C GLY A 10 -6.64 12.41 11.54
N LYS A 11 -7.04 11.94 12.74
CA LYS A 11 -6.18 11.96 13.93
C LYS A 11 -4.88 11.16 13.77
N LEU A 12 -4.93 10.01 13.09
CA LEU A 12 -3.75 9.19 12.83
C LEU A 12 -2.86 9.87 11.77
N GLY A 13 -3.47 10.43 10.74
CA GLY A 13 -2.77 11.16 9.69
C GLY A 13 -2.01 12.38 10.23
N GLU A 14 -2.62 13.13 11.15
CA GLU A 14 -1.98 14.27 11.82
C GLU A 14 -0.72 13.86 12.58
N GLU A 15 -0.78 12.77 13.34
CA GLU A 15 0.37 12.28 14.10
C GLU A 15 1.45 11.66 13.21
N VAL A 16 1.05 10.89 12.21
CA VAL A 16 1.98 10.33 11.21
C VAL A 16 2.68 11.43 10.41
N ALA A 17 2.00 12.52 10.07
CA ALA A 17 2.58 13.64 9.32
C ALA A 17 3.71 14.35 10.07
N ARG A 18 3.82 14.16 11.40
CA ARG A 18 4.96 14.66 12.20
C ARG A 18 6.22 13.80 12.03
N ALA A 19 6.11 12.60 11.44
CA ALA A 19 7.24 11.73 11.18
C ALA A 19 7.91 12.08 9.84
N ASP A 20 9.24 11.94 9.81
CA ASP A 20 9.98 11.92 8.55
C ASP A 20 9.81 10.55 7.88
N LEU A 21 8.85 10.49 6.95
CA LEU A 21 8.52 9.26 6.22
C LEU A 21 9.59 8.85 5.20
N ALA A 22 10.60 9.68 4.94
CA ALA A 22 11.76 9.29 4.14
C ALA A 22 12.76 8.43 4.94
N ARG A 23 12.71 8.51 6.28
CA ARG A 23 13.61 7.77 7.19
C ARG A 23 12.91 6.70 8.00
N THR A 24 11.61 6.86 8.24
CA THR A 24 10.78 5.92 9.01
C THR A 24 9.60 5.51 8.15
N SER A 25 9.43 4.22 7.87
CA SER A 25 8.29 3.76 7.09
C SER A 25 6.98 4.06 7.81
N LEU A 26 5.87 4.14 7.05
CA LEU A 26 4.54 4.35 7.63
C LEU A 26 4.19 3.29 8.67
N LYS A 27 4.55 2.02 8.43
CA LYS A 27 4.35 0.93 9.39
C LYS A 27 5.09 1.18 10.70
N GLU A 28 6.36 1.55 10.62
CA GLU A 28 7.17 1.84 11.80
C GLU A 28 6.67 3.07 12.55
N ALA A 29 6.18 4.09 11.85
CA ALA A 29 5.57 5.25 12.49
C ALA A 29 4.31 4.86 13.27
N LEU A 30 3.43 4.04 12.68
CA LEU A 30 2.24 3.53 13.36
C LEU A 30 2.62 2.68 14.59
N GLU A 31 3.57 1.77 14.44
CA GLU A 31 3.95 0.81 15.48
C GLU A 31 4.73 1.47 16.62
N PHE A 32 5.86 2.13 16.30
CA PHE A 32 6.78 2.62 17.33
C PHE A 32 6.40 3.98 17.89
N LYS A 33 5.79 4.87 17.10
CA LYS A 33 5.39 6.20 17.59
C LYS A 33 3.99 6.21 18.19
N LEU A 34 3.06 5.42 17.62
CA LEU A 34 1.65 5.46 17.99
C LEU A 34 1.18 4.20 18.72
N GLY A 35 2.01 3.15 18.82
CA GLY A 35 1.65 1.90 19.48
C GLY A 35 0.61 1.08 18.72
N ILE A 36 0.40 1.36 17.44
CA ILE A 36 -0.62 0.71 16.61
C ILE A 36 0.04 -0.40 15.78
N VAL A 37 -0.23 -1.64 16.14
CA VAL A 37 0.21 -2.82 15.39
C VAL A 37 -0.87 -3.21 14.39
N VAL A 38 -0.50 -3.30 13.11
CA VAL A 38 -1.37 -3.85 12.06
C VAL A 38 -1.45 -5.36 12.25
N ALA A 39 -2.63 -5.87 12.60
CA ALA A 39 -2.87 -7.29 12.86
C ALA A 39 -3.41 -8.03 11.64
N ARG A 40 -4.11 -7.33 10.73
CA ARG A 40 -4.72 -7.92 9.54
C ARG A 40 -4.73 -6.90 8.40
N ALA A 41 -4.64 -7.38 7.17
CA ALA A 41 -4.93 -6.56 5.99
C ALA A 41 -5.82 -7.32 5.00
N ARG A 42 -6.61 -6.57 4.22
CA ARG A 42 -7.30 -7.09 3.04
C ARG A 42 -6.75 -6.35 1.84
N GLU A 43 -6.22 -7.08 0.88
CA GLU A 43 -5.63 -6.54 -0.35
C GLU A 43 -6.37 -7.08 -1.57
N THR A 44 -6.63 -6.20 -2.54
CA THR A 44 -7.15 -6.54 -3.86
C THR A 44 -6.16 -6.03 -4.89
N VAL A 45 -5.75 -6.90 -5.83
CA VAL A 45 -4.82 -6.55 -6.90
C VAL A 45 -5.54 -6.71 -8.24
N SER A 46 -5.53 -5.63 -9.03
CA SER A 46 -6.23 -5.56 -10.33
C SER A 46 -5.26 -5.13 -11.43
N ALA A 47 -5.48 -5.64 -12.65
CA ALA A 47 -4.80 -5.12 -13.84
C ALA A 47 -5.46 -3.81 -14.28
N VAL A 48 -4.65 -2.79 -14.56
CA VAL A 48 -5.12 -1.46 -14.95
C VAL A 48 -4.28 -0.88 -16.08
N ARG A 49 -4.79 0.18 -16.70
CA ARG A 49 -4.01 1.10 -17.55
C ARG A 49 -3.78 2.38 -16.79
N LEU A 50 -2.53 2.83 -16.68
CA LEU A 50 -2.21 4.03 -15.92
C LEU A 50 -2.85 5.28 -16.53
N GLY A 51 -3.53 6.06 -15.67
CA GLY A 51 -3.97 7.40 -16.01
C GLY A 51 -2.80 8.37 -16.21
N ARG A 52 -3.07 9.54 -16.78
CA ARG A 52 -2.03 10.55 -17.06
C ARG A 52 -1.25 10.98 -15.81
N ARG A 53 -1.94 11.11 -14.68
CA ARG A 53 -1.34 11.54 -13.41
C ARG A 53 -0.36 10.50 -12.90
N GLU A 54 -0.81 9.27 -12.69
CA GLU A 54 0.01 8.18 -12.18
C GLU A 54 1.19 7.89 -13.12
N ALA A 55 0.95 7.88 -14.44
CA ALA A 55 2.00 7.64 -15.42
C ALA A 55 3.12 8.70 -15.38
N ARG A 56 2.77 9.97 -15.15
CA ARG A 56 3.75 11.04 -14.99
C ARG A 56 4.60 10.87 -13.74
N GLU A 57 3.99 10.57 -12.59
CA GLU A 57 4.75 10.34 -11.34
C GLU A 57 5.67 9.10 -11.43
N LEU A 58 5.31 8.15 -12.28
CA LEU A 58 6.06 6.90 -12.50
C LEU A 58 7.07 6.97 -13.65
N ASP A 59 7.16 8.13 -14.31
CA ASP A 59 7.99 8.36 -15.49
C ASP A 59 7.79 7.27 -16.57
N CYS A 60 6.54 7.15 -17.03
CA CYS A 60 6.18 6.24 -18.12
C CYS A 60 5.04 6.81 -18.99
N PRO A 61 4.79 6.26 -20.18
CA PRO A 61 3.67 6.69 -21.02
C PRO A 61 2.31 6.47 -20.36
N ALA A 62 1.36 7.37 -20.61
CA ALA A 62 -0.03 7.17 -20.22
C ALA A 62 -0.61 5.93 -20.91
N GLY A 63 -1.43 5.17 -20.20
CA GLY A 63 -2.02 3.93 -20.70
C GLY A 63 -1.11 2.70 -20.61
N THR A 64 0.10 2.84 -20.05
CA THR A 64 0.99 1.72 -19.68
C THR A 64 0.23 0.71 -18.83
N ALA A 65 0.35 -0.58 -19.16
CA ALA A 65 -0.24 -1.66 -18.39
C ALA A 65 0.45 -1.79 -17.02
N ALA A 66 -0.34 -1.88 -15.96
CA ALA A 66 0.14 -1.87 -14.59
C ALA A 66 -0.74 -2.74 -13.69
N PHE A 67 -0.24 -2.98 -12.49
CA PHE A 67 -1.05 -3.47 -11.38
C PHE A 67 -1.44 -2.32 -10.47
N GLU A 68 -2.69 -2.34 -10.03
CA GLU A 68 -3.20 -1.55 -8.92
C GLU A 68 -3.42 -2.46 -7.72
N SER A 69 -2.82 -2.13 -6.58
CA SER A 69 -3.12 -2.75 -5.29
C SER A 69 -3.91 -1.77 -4.43
N GLU A 70 -5.06 -2.21 -3.95
CA GLU A 70 -5.87 -1.54 -2.94
C GLU A 70 -5.84 -2.38 -1.66
N ARG A 71 -5.31 -1.82 -0.57
CA ARG A 71 -5.13 -2.53 0.70
C ARG A 71 -5.70 -1.73 1.86
N ILE A 72 -6.57 -2.36 2.66
CA ILE A 72 -7.01 -1.82 3.95
C ILE A 72 -6.37 -2.64 5.06
N SER A 73 -5.66 -1.95 5.96
CA SER A 73 -5.00 -2.53 7.13
C SER A 73 -5.79 -2.24 8.40
N PHE A 74 -5.86 -3.21 9.31
CA PHE A 74 -6.64 -3.18 10.52
C PHE A 74 -5.76 -3.47 11.75
N ASP A 75 -6.07 -2.84 12.87
CA ASP A 75 -5.45 -3.16 14.16
C ASP A 75 -6.01 -4.45 14.77
N ALA A 76 -5.51 -4.83 15.95
CA ALA A 76 -5.96 -6.01 16.69
C ALA A 76 -7.43 -5.97 17.14
N ALA A 77 -8.00 -4.77 17.30
CA ALA A 77 -9.42 -4.59 17.59
C ALA A 77 -10.30 -4.63 16.32
N GLY A 78 -9.69 -4.71 15.14
CA GLY A 78 -10.37 -4.73 13.85
C GLY A 78 -10.71 -3.34 13.31
N ALA A 79 -10.21 -2.26 13.92
CA ALA A 79 -10.41 -0.91 13.41
C ALA A 79 -9.51 -0.62 12.20
N PRO A 80 -10.00 0.06 11.15
CA PRO A 80 -9.18 0.40 9.99
C PRO A 80 -8.16 1.49 10.33
N VAL A 81 -6.90 1.23 9.98
CA VAL A 81 -5.76 2.11 10.30
C VAL A 81 -5.27 2.86 9.08
N VAL A 82 -5.16 2.18 7.94
CA VAL A 82 -4.67 2.78 6.69
C VAL A 82 -5.31 2.10 5.49
N PHE A 83 -5.65 2.91 4.50
CA PHE A 83 -5.94 2.47 3.13
C PHE A 83 -4.78 2.85 2.22
N ASP A 84 -4.10 1.86 1.65
CA ASP A 84 -3.06 2.04 0.64
C ASP A 84 -3.65 1.83 -0.76
N ARG A 85 -3.31 2.72 -1.68
CA ARG A 85 -3.54 2.58 -3.12
C ARG A 85 -2.22 2.70 -3.85
N VAL A 86 -1.80 1.63 -4.51
CA VAL A 86 -0.47 1.49 -5.10
C VAL A 86 -0.59 1.17 -6.59
N PHE A 87 0.15 1.91 -7.41
CA PHE A 87 0.30 1.63 -8.85
C PHE A 87 1.72 1.16 -9.16
N ILE A 88 1.83 0.06 -9.89
CA ILE A 88 3.12 -0.53 -10.24
C ILE A 88 3.11 -0.91 -11.73
N PRO A 89 3.96 -0.30 -12.58
CA PRO A 89 4.08 -0.69 -13.98
C PRO A 89 4.38 -2.19 -14.12
N GLY A 90 3.72 -2.86 -15.07
CA GLY A 90 3.76 -4.31 -15.21
C GLY A 90 5.14 -4.87 -15.58
N ASP A 91 5.98 -4.06 -16.20
CA ASP A 91 7.39 -4.35 -16.51
C ASP A 91 8.30 -4.27 -15.27
N ARG A 92 7.80 -3.72 -14.15
CA ARG A 92 8.56 -3.50 -12.90
C ARG A 92 8.04 -4.35 -11.73
N PHE A 93 7.04 -5.21 -11.95
CA PHE A 93 6.40 -6.00 -10.90
C PHE A 93 6.28 -7.47 -11.28
N ARG A 94 6.57 -8.35 -10.32
CA ARG A 94 6.32 -9.79 -10.42
C ARG A 94 5.86 -10.28 -9.06
N ILE A 95 4.78 -11.06 -9.04
CA ILE A 95 4.36 -11.82 -7.86
C ILE A 95 4.65 -13.30 -8.10
N THR A 96 5.33 -13.93 -7.15
CA THR A 96 5.61 -15.37 -7.14
C THR A 96 4.95 -15.94 -5.89
N ARG A 97 4.20 -17.03 -6.03
CA ARG A 97 3.58 -17.74 -4.89
C ARG A 97 3.99 -19.20 -4.97
N GLU A 98 4.42 -19.74 -3.83
CA GLU A 98 4.55 -21.17 -3.63
C GLU A 98 3.33 -21.63 -2.84
N LEU A 99 2.65 -22.67 -3.33
CA LEU A 99 1.46 -23.23 -2.70
C LEU A 99 1.74 -24.69 -2.40
N HIS A 100 1.50 -25.10 -1.16
CA HIS A 100 1.57 -26.49 -0.74
C HIS A 100 0.14 -27.00 -0.56
N GLU A 101 -0.15 -28.15 -1.17
CA GLU A 101 -1.43 -28.84 -0.97
C GLU A 101 -1.31 -29.72 0.27
N THR A 102 -2.02 -29.37 1.34
CA THR A 102 -2.27 -30.32 2.43
C THR A 102 -3.44 -31.18 2.01
N ARG A 103 -3.22 -32.49 1.83
CA ARG A 103 -4.32 -33.45 1.70
C ARG A 103 -4.89 -33.73 3.09
N ASP A 104 -6.19 -33.51 3.25
CA ASP A 104 -6.98 -34.06 4.36
C ASP A 104 -7.11 -35.59 4.23
#